data_AF-A0A0L8IAE6-F1
#
_entry.id   AF-A0A0L8IAE6-F1
#
_cell.length_a   1.000
_cell.length_b   1.000
_cell.length_c   1.000
_cell.angle_alpha   90.00
_cell.angle_beta   90.00
_cell.angle_gamma   90.00
#
_symmetry.space_group_name_H-M   'P 1'
#
loop_
_entity.id
_entity.type
_entity.pdbx_description
1 polymer ?
#
loop_
_entity_poly.entity_id
_entity_poly.type
_entity_poly.pdbx_seq_one_letter_code
_entity_poly.pdbx_strand_id
1 'polypeptide(L)'
;ESVPVYHPSPNVSRPANLLTEEEQIKIAQRLGLINHLPTGVYDGTKKARECVICMVEFNIGDALRYLPCMHTYHRDCIDDWLMRSFTCPSCMEPVDAALLTTYETNQ
;
A
#
# COMPACT_ATOMS: atom_id res chain seq x y z
N GLU A 1 23.67 -2.73 9.62
CA GLU A 1 22.37 -2.48 8.96
C GLU A 1 21.65 -1.35 9.69
N SER A 2 20.92 -0.49 8.99
CA SER A 2 20.13 0.58 9.61
C SER A 2 18.81 0.03 10.14
N VAL A 3 18.41 0.43 11.36
CA VAL A 3 17.11 0.05 11.93
C VAL A 3 15.98 0.65 11.08
N PRO A 4 14.97 -0.14 10.64
CA PRO A 4 13.84 0.39 9.88
C PRO A 4 13.07 1.46 10.67
N VAL A 5 12.57 2.49 10.00
CA VAL A 5 11.74 3.55 10.59
C VAL A 5 10.31 3.39 10.11
N TYR A 6 9.37 3.37 11.05
CA TYR A 6 7.93 3.29 10.78
C TYR A 6 7.20 4.56 11.18
N HIS A 7 5.99 4.72 10.65
CA HIS A 7 5.15 5.89 10.86
C HIS A 7 3.82 5.49 11.52
N PRO A 8 3.79 5.30 12.85
CA PRO A 8 2.60 4.82 13.56
C PRO A 8 1.44 5.84 13.56
N SER A 9 1.72 7.13 13.38
CA SER A 9 0.70 8.17 13.18
C SER A 9 1.24 9.29 12.27
N PRO A 10 0.36 10.17 11.74
CA PRO A 10 0.80 11.32 10.95
C PRO A 10 1.82 12.15 11.73
N ASN A 11 2.96 12.46 11.11
CA ASN A 11 4.10 13.20 11.69
C ASN A 11 4.89 12.49 12.80
N VAL A 12 4.57 11.25 13.16
CA VAL A 12 5.40 10.46 14.07
C VAL A 12 6.24 9.50 13.23
N SER A 13 7.55 9.51 13.47
CA SER A 13 8.49 8.54 12.91
C SER A 13 9.23 7.89 14.06
N ARG A 14 9.29 6.55 14.06
CA ARG A 14 9.87 5.78 15.16
C ARG A 14 10.69 4.62 14.62
N PRO A 15 11.96 4.46 15.05
CA PRO A 15 12.75 3.27 14.78
C PRO A 15 12.05 2.00 15.31
N ALA A 16 12.19 0.89 14.59
CA ALA A 16 11.50 -0.37 14.88
C ALA A 16 11.72 -0.87 16.33
N ASN A 17 12.93 -0.67 16.87
CA ASN A 17 13.30 -1.07 18.23
C ASN A 17 12.68 -0.20 19.33
N LEU A 18 12.07 0.94 18.99
CA LEU A 18 11.41 1.84 19.93
C LEU A 18 9.88 1.74 19.87
N LEU A 19 9.32 0.90 19.01
CA LEU A 19 7.87 0.70 18.90
C LEU A 19 7.29 0.00 20.13
N THR A 20 6.07 0.37 20.51
CA THR A 20 5.30 -0.38 21.51
C THR A 20 4.79 -1.68 20.88
N GLU A 21 4.45 -2.67 21.71
CA GLU A 21 3.83 -3.92 21.24
C GLU A 21 2.58 -3.65 20.40
N GLU A 22 1.73 -2.69 20.82
CA GLU A 22 0.54 -2.30 20.07
C GLU A 22 0.86 -1.71 18.70
N GLU A 23 1.88 -0.86 18.59
CA GLU A 23 2.33 -0.32 17.31
C GLU A 23 2.92 -1.41 16.42
N GLN A 24 3.71 -2.33 16.99
CA GLN A 24 4.26 -3.47 16.27
C GLN A 24 3.15 -4.36 15.70
N ILE A 25 2.10 -4.63 16.49
CA ILE A 25 0.92 -5.40 16.05
C ILE A 25 0.22 -4.69 14.89
N LYS A 26 -0.04 -3.38 15.02
CA LYS A 26 -0.68 -2.58 13.96
C LYS A 26 0.15 -2.55 12.67
N ILE A 27 1.47 -2.41 12.79
CA ILE A 27 2.40 -2.44 11.65
C ILE A 27 2.38 -3.82 10.98
N ALA A 28 2.45 -4.90 11.77
CA ALA A 28 2.40 -6.27 11.25
C ALA A 28 1.07 -6.57 10.54
N GLN A 29 -0.07 -6.15 11.12
CA GLN A 29 -1.38 -6.27 10.49
C GLN A 29 -1.44 -5.51 9.16
N ARG A 30 -0.97 -4.26 9.13
CA ARG A 30 -0.94 -3.44 7.92
C ARG A 30 -0.05 -4.05 6.83
N LEU A 31 1.16 -4.52 7.17
CA LEU A 31 2.04 -5.25 6.26
C LEU A 31 1.37 -6.50 5.70
N GLY A 32 0.67 -7.25 6.57
CA GLY A 32 -0.13 -8.40 6.17
C GLY A 32 -1.15 -8.03 5.10
N LEU A 33 -1.96 -6.98 5.34
CA LEU A 33 -2.96 -6.52 4.38
C LEU A 33 -2.34 -6.05 3.05
N ILE A 34 -1.27 -5.24 3.10
CA ILE A 34 -0.56 -4.79 1.90
C ILE A 34 -0.07 -5.99 1.08
N ASN A 35 0.54 -6.98 1.71
CA ASN A 35 1.07 -8.16 1.02
C ASN A 35 -0.01 -9.02 0.35
N HIS A 36 -1.25 -8.98 0.83
CA HIS A 36 -2.37 -9.70 0.22
C HIS A 36 -3.02 -8.94 -0.94
N LEU A 37 -2.67 -7.67 -1.17
CA LEU A 37 -3.18 -6.93 -2.32
C LEU A 37 -2.64 -7.54 -3.63
N PRO A 38 -3.46 -7.59 -4.69
CA PRO A 38 -3.04 -8.17 -5.96
C PRO A 38 -1.77 -7.50 -6.53
N THR A 39 -0.83 -8.32 -6.98
CA THR A 39 0.38 -7.88 -7.70
C THR A 39 0.44 -8.47 -9.09
N GLY A 40 1.23 -7.85 -9.97
CA GLY A 40 1.53 -8.42 -11.28
C GLY A 40 2.70 -7.73 -11.92
N VAL A 41 2.96 -8.08 -13.17
CA VAL A 41 4.04 -7.51 -13.96
C VAL A 41 3.42 -6.69 -15.10
N TYR A 42 4.00 -5.53 -15.41
CA TYR A 42 3.59 -4.76 -16.58
C TYR A 42 4.07 -5.47 -17.87
N ASP A 43 3.15 -5.65 -18.81
CA ASP A 43 3.37 -6.37 -20.07
C ASP A 43 3.30 -5.44 -21.30
N GLY A 44 3.10 -4.14 -21.10
CA GLY A 44 2.93 -3.16 -22.18
C GLY A 44 1.51 -3.06 -22.76
N THR A 45 0.54 -3.85 -22.28
CA THR A 45 -0.82 -3.88 -22.87
C THR A 45 -1.84 -3.00 -22.15
N LYS A 46 -1.54 -2.55 -20.92
CA LYS A 46 -2.51 -1.85 -20.06
C LYS A 46 -2.69 -0.39 -20.44
N LYS A 47 -3.89 0.13 -20.14
CA LYS A 47 -4.28 1.53 -20.38
C LYS A 47 -3.51 2.53 -19.51
N ALA A 48 -3.29 2.21 -18.24
CA ALA A 48 -2.45 3.03 -17.37
C ALA A 48 -0.98 2.87 -17.77
N ARG A 49 -0.29 3.99 -17.97
CA ARG A 49 1.07 4.02 -18.49
C ARG A 49 2.09 4.64 -17.53
N GLU A 50 1.65 5.16 -16.39
CA GLU A 50 2.52 5.89 -15.45
C GLU A 50 2.10 5.64 -14.00
N CYS A 51 3.09 5.58 -13.11
CA CYS A 51 2.87 5.60 -11.68
C CYS A 51 2.81 7.05 -11.18
N VAL A 52 1.65 7.49 -10.73
CA VAL A 52 1.43 8.87 -10.24
C VAL A 52 2.16 9.20 -8.91
N ILE A 53 2.78 8.22 -8.26
CA ILE A 53 3.57 8.44 -7.04
C ILE A 53 4.97 8.94 -7.41
N CYS A 54 5.64 8.25 -8.34
CA CYS A 54 6.99 8.60 -8.77
C CYS A 54 7.02 9.44 -10.06
N MET A 55 5.88 9.60 -10.75
CA MET A 55 5.74 10.27 -12.04
C MET A 55 6.62 9.65 -13.14
N VAL A 56 6.72 8.31 -13.13
CA VAL A 56 7.52 7.53 -14.09
C VAL A 56 6.62 6.56 -14.84
N GLU A 57 6.82 6.47 -16.16
CA GLU A 57 6.12 5.52 -17.02
C GLU A 57 6.42 4.07 -16.63
N PHE A 58 5.43 3.19 -16.78
CA PHE A 58 5.61 1.75 -16.59
C PHE A 58 6.40 1.15 -17.75
N ASN A 59 7.42 0.37 -17.42
CA ASN A 59 8.20 -0.42 -18.36
C ASN A 59 7.85 -1.90 -18.29
N ILE A 60 8.00 -2.62 -19.39
CA ILE A 60 7.76 -4.07 -19.42
C ILE A 60 8.67 -4.73 -18.37
N GLY A 61 8.08 -5.55 -17.51
CA GLY A 61 8.79 -6.19 -16.40
C GLY A 61 8.61 -5.47 -15.05
N ASP A 62 8.07 -4.26 -15.02
CA ASP A 62 7.85 -3.53 -13.77
C ASP A 62 6.89 -4.29 -12.85
N ALA A 63 7.26 -4.37 -11.57
CA ALA A 63 6.41 -4.92 -10.53
C ALA A 63 5.31 -3.91 -10.19
N LEU A 64 4.06 -4.31 -10.39
CA LEU A 64 2.88 -3.49 -10.15
C LEU A 64 2.06 -4.05 -9.00
N ARG A 65 1.36 -3.15 -8.31
CA ARG A 65 0.30 -3.50 -7.37
C ARG A 65 -1.00 -2.83 -7.78
N TYR A 66 -2.09 -3.58 -7.65
CA TYR A 66 -3.44 -3.15 -7.97
C TYR A 66 -4.22 -2.97 -6.68
N LEU A 67 -4.78 -1.80 -6.49
CA LEU A 67 -5.69 -1.54 -5.37
C LEU A 67 -7.11 -2.00 -5.72
N PRO A 68 -7.97 -2.28 -4.72
CA PRO A 68 -9.35 -2.70 -4.97
C PRO A 68 -10.19 -1.67 -5.75
N CYS A 69 -9.83 -0.38 -5.66
CA CYS A 69 -10.40 0.71 -6.45
C CYS A 69 -9.87 0.77 -7.90
N MET A 70 -9.16 -0.26 -8.36
CA MET A 70 -8.62 -0.42 -9.72
C MET A 70 -7.48 0.53 -10.12
N HIS A 71 -7.01 1.38 -9.21
CA HIS A 71 -5.79 2.16 -9.42
C HIS A 71 -4.53 1.29 -9.33
N THR A 72 -3.54 1.60 -10.16
CA THR A 72 -2.33 0.80 -10.34
C THR A 72 -1.08 1.66 -10.13
N TYR A 73 -0.08 1.09 -9.46
CA TYR A 73 1.18 1.77 -9.12
C TYR A 73 2.33 0.77 -9.20
N HIS A 74 3.57 1.26 -9.24
CA HIS A 74 4.72 0.40 -8.91
C HIS A 74 4.54 -0.16 -7.51
N ARG A 75 4.77 -1.45 -7.33
CA ARG A 75 4.58 -2.16 -6.06
C ARG A 75 5.30 -1.42 -4.93
N ASP A 76 6.58 -1.13 -5.13
CA ASP A 76 7.41 -0.54 -4.09
C ASP A 76 6.95 0.89 -3.76
N CYS A 77 6.52 1.68 -4.76
CA CYS A 77 6.01 3.03 -4.55
C CYS A 77 4.72 3.05 -3.71
N ILE A 78 3.76 2.16 -4.00
CA ILE A 78 2.49 2.15 -3.27
C ILE A 78 2.62 1.46 -1.92
N ASP A 79 3.52 0.48 -1.74
CA ASP A 79 3.71 -0.18 -0.44
C ASP A 79 4.23 0.81 0.61
N ASP A 80 5.23 1.62 0.25
CA ASP A 80 5.74 2.69 1.10
C ASP A 80 4.68 3.73 1.45
N TRP A 81 3.82 4.07 0.47
CA TRP A 81 2.68 4.95 0.70
C TRP A 81 1.68 4.34 1.67
N LEU A 82 1.27 3.09 1.45
CA LEU A 82 0.26 2.40 2.26
C LEU A 82 0.71 2.17 3.70
N MET A 83 2.01 2.04 3.92
CA MET A 83 2.57 2.01 5.28
C MET A 83 2.35 3.32 6.05
N ARG A 84 2.29 4.46 5.36
CA ARG A 84 2.03 5.79 5.95
C ARG A 84 0.54 6.11 6.01
N SER A 85 -0.18 5.90 4.90
CA SER A 85 -1.61 6.15 4.76
C SER A 85 -2.27 5.00 4.02
N PHE A 86 -3.18 4.28 4.68
CA PHE A 86 -3.84 3.11 4.10
C PHE A 86 -5.00 3.48 3.15
N THR A 87 -4.77 4.48 2.31
CA THR A 87 -5.73 5.06 1.36
C THR A 87 -5.11 5.16 -0.03
N CYS A 88 -5.94 5.06 -1.06
CA CYS A 88 -5.52 5.22 -2.45
C CYS A 88 -5.06 6.66 -2.74
N PRO A 89 -3.84 6.88 -3.29
CA PRO A 89 -3.38 8.23 -3.65
C PRO A 89 -4.24 8.93 -4.71
N SER A 90 -4.93 8.18 -5.57
CA SER A 90 -5.67 8.73 -6.72
C SER A 90 -7.12 9.07 -6.40
N CYS A 91 -7.77 8.32 -5.51
CA CYS A 91 -9.19 8.53 -5.21
C CYS A 91 -9.49 8.73 -3.72
N MET A 92 -8.47 8.69 -2.85
CA MET A 92 -8.57 8.83 -1.39
C MET A 92 -9.41 7.77 -0.67
N GLU A 93 -9.97 6.79 -1.38
CA GLU A 93 -10.72 5.68 -0.79
C GLU A 93 -9.80 4.80 0.08
N PRO A 94 -10.29 4.35 1.26
CA PRO A 94 -9.58 3.37 2.07
C PRO A 94 -9.34 2.06 1.30
N VAL A 95 -8.15 1.48 1.46
CA VAL A 95 -7.80 0.24 0.76
C VAL A 95 -8.51 -0.98 1.36
N ASP A 96 -8.94 -0.89 2.61
CA ASP A 96 -9.80 -1.88 3.29
C ASP A 96 -11.30 -1.74 2.98
N ALA A 97 -11.73 -0.67 2.29
CA ALA A 97 -13.16 -0.47 1.99
C ALA A 97 -13.78 -1.63 1.21
N ALA A 98 -12.99 -2.32 0.37
CA ALA A 98 -13.41 -3.52 -0.35
C ALA A 98 -13.40 -4.81 0.50
N LEU A 99 -12.71 -4.80 1.66
CA LEU A 99 -12.76 -5.90 2.63
C LEU A 99 -13.93 -5.70 3.61
N LEU A 100 -14.27 -4.46 3.96
CA LEU A 100 -15.39 -4.13 4.85
C LEU A 100 -16.78 -4.32 4.23
N THR A 101 -16.90 -4.27 2.90
CA THR A 101 -18.18 -4.51 2.22
C THR A 101 -18.71 -5.93 2.44
N THR A 102 -17.85 -6.90 2.78
CA THR A 102 -18.26 -8.27 3.14
C THR A 102 -18.66 -8.45 4.61
N TYR A 103 -18.32 -7.50 5.48
CA TYR A 103 -18.76 -7.50 6.88
C TYR A 103 -20.09 -6.75 7.08
N GLU A 104 -20.38 -5.73 6.26
CA GLU A 104 -21.63 -4.96 6.38
C GLU A 104 -22.83 -5.61 5.66
N THR A 105 -22.63 -6.57 4.75
CA THR A 105 -23.77 -7.35 4.17
C THR A 105 -24.26 -8.49 5.07
N ASN A 106 -23.62 -8.69 6.23
CA ASN A 106 -23.94 -9.75 7.19
C ASN A 106 -24.29 -9.22 8.59
N GLN A 107 -24.68 -7.93 8.70
CA GLN A 107 -25.44 -7.43 9.84
C GLN A 107 -26.91 -7.22 9.49
#